data_AF-A0A433SV21-F1
#
_entry.id   AF-A0A433SV21-F1
#
_cell.length_a   1.000
_cell.length_b   1.000
_cell.length_c   1.000
_cell.angle_alpha   90.00
_cell.angle_beta   90.00
_cell.angle_gamma   90.00
#
_symmetry.space_group_name_H-M   'P 1'
#
loop_
_entity.id
_entity.type
_entity.pdbx_description
1 polymer ?
#
loop_
_entity_poly.entity_id
_entity_poly.type
_entity_poly.pdbx_seq_one_letter_code
_entity_poly.pdbx_strand_id
1 'polypeptide(L)'
;IGQYVSSFVGVTFNPEAGKVEEAQRHLEYYFQESGTRFLPLLGVKGGAQGSASPWAQICQAKVAGSLVTKTTINNEILSLLPFLASKPSIQNLGGGAVVNTTALVAYPENPIDVATQMESPVEIGVKMKSREAIRKSLGVTLPGFPQATEVLKLDAEANITCKDLNQIAFQLALDNSTQEAQERYAQYGRPITFKDDLVYGTGIQWSSTGLIIEESDAGLLVQGVALVTPVSSFLFPGMHYCKVMSPYRAMEWINVDSLRAQKTVNQVEVFLNCLELIHRELGRHLLFKLLRTYTPHFLNCLERIQRTF
;
A
#
# COMPACT_ATOMS: atom_id res chain seq x y z
N ILE A 1 -21.57 -18.23 -31.52
CA ILE A 1 -20.38 -17.43 -31.14
C ILE A 1 -20.92 -16.19 -30.42
N GLY A 2 -20.32 -15.78 -29.29
CA GLY A 2 -20.85 -14.88 -28.24
C GLY A 2 -21.88 -13.82 -28.68
N GLN A 3 -22.97 -13.67 -27.92
CA GLN A 3 -24.01 -12.65 -28.18
C GLN A 3 -23.94 -11.49 -27.17
N TYR A 4 -23.43 -11.76 -25.97
CA TYR A 4 -23.41 -10.81 -24.87
C TYR A 4 -22.19 -11.06 -24.00
N VAL A 5 -21.38 -10.03 -23.82
CA VAL A 5 -20.30 -9.99 -22.84
C VAL A 5 -20.71 -8.96 -21.82
N SER A 6 -20.94 -9.38 -20.57
CA SER A 6 -21.33 -8.48 -19.47
C SER A 6 -20.16 -8.10 -18.58
N SER A 7 -19.05 -8.84 -18.67
CA SER A 7 -17.79 -8.63 -17.94
C SER A 7 -16.68 -9.50 -18.56
N PHE A 8 -15.42 -9.31 -18.13
CA PHE A 8 -14.29 -10.12 -18.61
C PHE A 8 -14.40 -11.62 -18.31
N VAL A 9 -15.26 -12.03 -17.36
CA VAL A 9 -15.47 -13.44 -16.96
C VAL A 9 -16.80 -14.00 -17.48
N GLY A 10 -17.68 -13.15 -18.01
CA GLY A 10 -19.03 -13.51 -18.41
C GLY A 10 -19.24 -13.36 -19.90
N VAL A 11 -19.12 -14.46 -20.65
CA VAL A 11 -19.47 -14.52 -22.08
C VAL A 11 -20.65 -15.47 -22.27
N THR A 12 -21.76 -14.96 -22.77
CA THR A 12 -22.91 -15.78 -23.16
C THR A 12 -22.80 -16.14 -24.63
N PHE A 13 -22.63 -17.43 -24.92
CA PHE A 13 -22.56 -17.95 -26.29
C PHE A 13 -23.95 -18.26 -26.84
N ASN A 14 -24.41 -17.50 -27.84
CA ASN A 14 -25.58 -17.85 -28.66
C ASN A 14 -25.08 -18.32 -30.06
N PRO A 15 -25.63 -19.39 -30.64
CA PRO A 15 -25.28 -19.84 -31.99
C PRO A 15 -25.74 -18.94 -33.16
N GLU A 16 -26.55 -17.90 -32.95
CA GLU A 16 -27.00 -17.01 -34.05
C GLU A 16 -25.85 -16.20 -34.67
N ALA A 17 -25.63 -16.38 -35.97
CA ALA A 17 -24.42 -16.00 -36.73
C ALA A 17 -24.23 -14.48 -37.01
N GLY A 18 -24.92 -13.59 -36.29
CA GLY A 18 -25.00 -12.16 -36.67
C GLY A 18 -24.17 -11.18 -35.85
N LYS A 19 -23.60 -11.58 -34.69
CA LYS A 19 -23.04 -10.63 -33.71
C LYS A 19 -21.59 -10.88 -33.30
N VAL A 20 -20.85 -11.64 -34.10
CA VAL A 20 -19.46 -12.04 -33.78
C VAL A 20 -18.54 -10.83 -33.60
N GLU A 21 -18.60 -9.86 -34.50
CA GLU A 21 -17.77 -8.65 -34.40
C GLU A 21 -18.13 -7.76 -33.21
N GLU A 22 -19.41 -7.68 -32.85
CA GLU A 22 -19.89 -6.92 -31.69
C GLU A 22 -19.41 -7.57 -30.39
N ALA A 23 -19.52 -8.90 -30.28
CA ALA A 23 -19.03 -9.63 -29.12
C ALA A 23 -17.50 -9.60 -29.01
N GLN A 24 -16.77 -9.64 -30.13
CA GLN A 24 -15.32 -9.46 -30.11
C GLN A 24 -14.94 -8.07 -29.62
N ARG A 25 -15.59 -7.01 -30.12
CA ARG A 25 -15.37 -5.63 -29.65
C ARG A 25 -15.66 -5.47 -28.17
N HIS A 26 -16.75 -6.05 -27.67
CA HIS A 26 -17.06 -6.02 -26.23
C HIS A 26 -16.04 -6.80 -25.42
N LEU A 27 -15.59 -7.97 -25.88
CA LEU A 27 -14.56 -8.75 -25.18
C LEU A 27 -13.23 -7.99 -25.10
N GLU A 28 -12.79 -7.38 -26.20
CA GLU A 28 -11.60 -6.53 -26.24
C GLU A 28 -11.76 -5.32 -25.30
N TYR A 29 -12.92 -4.66 -25.33
CA TYR A 29 -13.24 -3.55 -24.43
C TYR A 29 -13.14 -3.97 -22.95
N TYR A 30 -13.86 -5.02 -22.53
CA TYR A 30 -13.85 -5.47 -21.14
C TYR A 30 -12.50 -6.04 -20.71
N PHE A 31 -11.71 -6.61 -21.63
CA PHE A 31 -10.35 -7.05 -21.35
C PHE A 31 -9.43 -5.86 -21.07
N GLN A 32 -9.45 -4.82 -21.91
CA GLN A 32 -8.68 -3.59 -21.70
C GLN A 32 -9.12 -2.82 -20.45
N GLU A 33 -10.44 -2.75 -20.24
CA GLU A 33 -11.03 -2.12 -19.06
C GLU A 33 -10.60 -2.85 -17.79
N SER A 34 -10.66 -4.18 -17.78
CA SER A 34 -10.19 -5.00 -16.65
C SER A 34 -8.69 -4.82 -16.42
N GLY A 35 -7.88 -4.76 -17.48
CA GLY A 35 -6.45 -4.47 -17.37
C GLY A 35 -6.19 -3.14 -16.67
N THR A 36 -6.95 -2.09 -17.03
CA THR A 36 -6.89 -0.78 -16.38
C THR A 36 -7.32 -0.86 -14.90
N ARG A 37 -8.44 -1.52 -14.61
CA ARG A 37 -8.96 -1.69 -13.24
C ARG A 37 -7.98 -2.45 -12.35
N PHE A 38 -7.30 -3.44 -12.90
CA PHE A 38 -6.29 -4.21 -12.16
C PHE A 38 -4.93 -3.51 -12.12
N LEU A 39 -4.73 -2.33 -12.72
CA LEU A 39 -3.43 -1.65 -12.72
C LEU A 39 -2.85 -1.47 -11.30
N PRO A 40 -3.63 -1.09 -10.26
CA PRO A 40 -3.13 -1.04 -8.88
C PRO A 40 -2.67 -2.40 -8.33
N LEU A 41 -3.36 -3.48 -8.69
CA LEU A 41 -3.00 -4.86 -8.33
C LEU A 41 -1.77 -5.34 -9.11
N LEU A 42 -1.73 -5.12 -10.42
CA LEU A 42 -0.64 -5.52 -11.32
C LEU A 42 0.64 -4.75 -11.03
N GLY A 43 0.53 -3.48 -10.62
CA GLY A 43 1.67 -2.66 -10.19
C GLY A 43 2.32 -3.13 -8.89
N VAL A 44 1.64 -3.98 -8.11
CA VAL A 44 2.14 -4.57 -6.87
C VAL A 44 2.53 -6.04 -7.07
N LYS A 45 1.68 -6.83 -7.72
CA LYS A 45 1.90 -8.27 -7.99
C LYS A 45 2.95 -8.51 -9.09
N GLY A 46 3.08 -7.60 -10.06
CA GLY A 46 4.18 -7.60 -11.02
C GLY A 46 5.56 -7.49 -10.36
N GLY A 47 5.64 -6.99 -9.12
CA GLY A 47 6.86 -6.96 -8.31
C GLY A 47 7.20 -8.27 -7.57
N ALA A 48 6.28 -9.25 -7.55
CA ALA A 48 6.57 -10.58 -7.02
C ALA A 48 7.29 -11.49 -8.03
N GLN A 49 7.31 -11.10 -9.32
CA GLN A 49 8.05 -11.78 -10.40
C GLN A 49 8.98 -10.84 -11.20
N GLY A 50 8.79 -9.52 -11.13
CA GLY A 50 9.63 -8.49 -11.75
C GLY A 50 10.50 -7.77 -10.73
N SER A 51 11.68 -7.35 -11.15
CA SER A 51 12.70 -6.71 -10.29
C SER A 51 12.37 -5.27 -9.86
N ALA A 52 11.23 -4.69 -10.26
CA ALA A 52 10.91 -3.27 -10.04
C ALA A 52 9.47 -3.05 -9.56
N SER A 53 9.26 -2.00 -8.75
CA SER A 53 7.96 -1.51 -8.27
C SER A 53 7.52 -0.28 -9.06
N PRO A 54 6.51 -0.40 -9.94
CA PRO A 54 5.88 0.74 -10.61
C PRO A 54 5.40 1.83 -9.65
N TRP A 55 4.87 1.43 -8.47
CA TRP A 55 4.43 2.40 -7.46
C TRP A 55 5.58 3.23 -6.90
N ALA A 56 6.74 2.62 -6.64
CA ALA A 56 7.93 3.36 -6.21
C ALA A 56 8.43 4.35 -7.29
N GLN A 57 8.33 3.98 -8.57
CA GLN A 57 8.66 4.89 -9.67
C GLN A 57 7.69 6.08 -9.73
N ILE A 58 6.39 5.84 -9.53
CA ILE A 58 5.37 6.90 -9.45
C ILE A 58 5.66 7.81 -8.25
N CYS A 59 6.02 7.25 -7.08
CA CYS A 59 6.38 8.06 -5.91
C CYS A 59 7.56 8.99 -6.21
N GLN A 60 8.64 8.47 -6.82
CA GLN A 60 9.79 9.28 -7.20
C GLN A 60 9.44 10.33 -8.26
N ALA A 61 8.54 10.00 -9.19
CA ALA A 61 8.06 10.94 -10.21
C ALA A 61 7.28 12.09 -9.57
N LYS A 62 6.42 11.80 -8.58
CA LYS A 62 5.70 12.81 -7.81
C LYS A 62 6.64 13.69 -7.00
N VAL A 63 7.65 13.10 -6.36
CA VAL A 63 8.70 13.86 -5.65
C VAL A 63 9.53 14.73 -6.62
N ALA A 64 9.80 14.25 -7.83
CA ALA A 64 10.51 15.03 -8.85
C ALA A 64 9.69 16.21 -9.38
N GLY A 65 8.35 16.10 -9.36
CA GLY A 65 7.43 17.13 -9.87
C GLY A 65 7.70 17.41 -11.35
N SER A 66 7.73 18.70 -11.74
CA SER A 66 8.03 19.12 -13.11
C SER A 66 9.41 18.66 -13.64
N LEU A 67 10.34 18.29 -12.76
CA LEU A 67 11.65 17.76 -13.17
C LEU A 67 11.56 16.36 -13.79
N VAL A 68 10.44 15.65 -13.64
CA VAL A 68 10.25 14.30 -14.17
C VAL A 68 10.53 14.23 -15.68
N THR A 69 10.22 15.30 -16.41
CA THR A 69 10.43 15.44 -17.86
C THR A 69 11.90 15.37 -18.28
N LYS A 70 12.82 15.62 -17.34
CA LYS A 70 14.27 15.56 -17.54
C LYS A 70 14.92 14.44 -16.75
N THR A 71 14.13 13.51 -16.22
CA THR A 71 14.65 12.39 -15.43
C THR A 71 14.16 11.05 -15.94
N THR A 72 15.03 10.05 -15.88
CA THR A 72 14.67 8.65 -16.02
C THR A 72 14.67 8.01 -14.64
N ILE A 73 13.58 7.34 -14.26
CA ILE A 73 13.42 6.75 -12.93
C ILE A 73 13.51 5.23 -13.03
N ASN A 74 14.58 4.68 -12.45
CA ASN A 74 14.75 3.24 -12.29
C ASN A 74 14.36 2.84 -10.87
N ASN A 75 13.82 1.63 -10.73
CA ASN A 75 13.51 1.06 -9.43
C ASN A 75 13.96 -0.40 -9.35
N GLU A 76 14.38 -0.80 -8.16
CA GLU A 76 14.67 -2.19 -7.82
C GLU A 76 13.94 -2.59 -6.53
N ILE A 77 13.23 -3.72 -6.55
CA ILE A 77 12.67 -4.35 -5.35
C ILE A 77 13.75 -5.20 -4.72
N LEU A 78 14.01 -4.96 -3.43
CA LEU A 78 15.04 -5.64 -2.65
C LEU A 78 14.42 -6.40 -1.48
N SER A 79 15.06 -7.50 -1.09
CA SER A 79 14.77 -8.15 0.20
C SER A 79 15.29 -7.29 1.36
N LEU A 80 14.86 -7.59 2.58
CA LEU A 80 15.08 -6.73 3.76
C LEU A 80 16.56 -6.30 3.94
N LEU A 81 17.51 -7.24 4.00
CA LEU A 81 18.91 -6.90 4.27
C LEU A 81 19.56 -6.05 3.16
N PRO A 82 19.47 -6.42 1.86
CA PRO A 82 19.92 -5.55 0.77
C PRO A 82 19.22 -4.19 0.76
N PHE A 83 17.90 -4.16 1.05
CA PHE A 83 17.15 -2.92 1.13
C PHE A 83 17.67 -2.00 2.22
N LEU A 84 17.98 -2.51 3.41
CA LEU A 84 18.53 -1.70 4.50
C LEU A 84 19.87 -1.07 4.11
N ALA A 85 20.75 -1.83 3.44
CA ALA A 85 22.05 -1.38 2.99
C ALA A 85 22.00 -0.45 1.76
N SER A 86 20.93 -0.51 0.95
CA SER A 86 20.81 0.25 -0.29
C SER A 86 20.69 1.75 -0.05
N LYS A 87 21.09 2.54 -1.05
CA LYS A 87 20.91 4.00 -1.10
C LYS A 87 20.47 4.40 -2.50
N PRO A 88 19.50 5.30 -2.65
CA PRO A 88 19.13 5.80 -3.95
C PRO A 88 20.24 6.71 -4.49
N SER A 89 20.40 6.73 -5.81
CA SER A 89 21.48 7.44 -6.49
C SER A 89 20.95 8.30 -7.64
N ILE A 90 21.73 9.32 -8.00
CA ILE A 90 21.48 10.15 -9.19
C ILE A 90 22.73 10.15 -10.06
N GLN A 91 22.56 9.94 -11.35
CA GLN A 91 23.61 10.04 -12.36
C GLN A 91 23.21 11.14 -13.36
N ASN A 92 24.08 12.12 -13.60
CA ASN A 92 23.85 13.17 -14.59
C ASN A 92 24.37 12.70 -15.96
N LEU A 93 23.53 12.81 -16.99
CA LEU A 93 23.86 12.40 -18.36
C LEU A 93 24.05 13.58 -19.34
N GLY A 94 24.32 14.79 -18.84
CA GLY A 94 24.63 15.95 -19.70
C GLY A 94 23.43 16.49 -20.49
N GLY A 95 22.22 16.37 -19.93
CA GLY A 95 20.95 16.75 -20.56
C GLY A 95 19.70 16.22 -19.84
N GLY A 96 19.90 15.22 -18.96
CA GLY A 96 18.92 14.68 -18.03
C GLY A 96 19.61 13.97 -16.87
N ALA A 97 18.82 13.43 -15.94
CA ALA A 97 19.33 12.69 -14.79
C ALA A 97 18.66 11.31 -14.67
N VAL A 98 19.44 10.27 -14.40
CA VAL A 98 18.93 8.95 -14.05
C VAL A 98 18.86 8.85 -12.53
N VAL A 99 17.66 8.59 -12.00
CA VAL A 99 17.43 8.41 -10.57
C VAL A 99 17.15 6.93 -10.32
N ASN A 100 18.05 6.27 -9.58
CA ASN A 100 17.87 4.89 -9.17
C ASN A 100 17.29 4.86 -7.76
N THR A 101 16.14 4.22 -7.62
CA THR A 101 15.39 4.06 -6.36
C THR A 101 15.31 2.60 -5.97
N THR A 102 15.01 2.33 -4.70
CA THR A 102 14.78 0.95 -4.25
C THR A 102 13.49 0.86 -3.45
N ALA A 103 12.82 -0.27 -3.53
CA ALA A 103 11.60 -0.57 -2.81
C ALA A 103 11.73 -1.86 -1.98
N LEU A 104 11.03 -1.92 -0.86
CA LEU A 104 10.77 -3.13 -0.07
C LEU A 104 9.26 -3.26 0.07
N VAL A 105 8.73 -4.40 -0.34
CA VAL A 105 7.30 -4.70 -0.23
C VAL A 105 7.11 -5.66 0.95
N ALA A 106 6.35 -5.24 1.96
CA ALA A 106 6.04 -6.06 3.12
C ALA A 106 4.60 -6.58 3.01
N TYR A 107 4.43 -7.89 3.10
CA TYR A 107 3.13 -8.57 3.13
C TYR A 107 2.78 -9.00 4.56
N PRO A 108 1.49 -9.12 4.89
CA PRO A 108 1.09 -9.71 6.16
C PRO A 108 1.49 -11.19 6.20
N GLU A 109 1.80 -11.70 7.40
CA GLU A 109 2.03 -13.14 7.58
C GLU A 109 0.69 -13.88 7.49
N ASN A 110 0.49 -14.65 6.42
CA ASN A 110 -0.69 -15.52 6.23
C ASN A 110 -0.27 -17.01 6.21
N PRO A 111 0.07 -17.61 7.36
CA PRO A 111 0.61 -18.97 7.41
C PRO A 111 -0.38 -20.08 7.06
N ILE A 112 -1.68 -19.80 6.99
CA ILE A 112 -2.75 -20.80 6.81
C ILE A 112 -3.57 -20.54 5.51
N ASP A 113 -3.17 -19.56 4.69
CA ASP A 113 -3.83 -19.20 3.42
C ASP A 113 -5.36 -19.06 3.58
N VAL A 114 -5.78 -18.26 4.57
CA VAL A 114 -7.20 -18.02 4.85
C VAL A 114 -7.66 -16.74 4.16
N ALA A 115 -8.69 -16.83 3.31
CA ALA A 115 -9.28 -15.72 2.54
C ALA A 115 -9.92 -14.60 3.39
N THR A 116 -9.82 -14.68 4.72
CA THR A 116 -10.25 -13.63 5.65
C THR A 116 -9.15 -12.61 5.96
N GLN A 117 -7.91 -12.88 5.57
CA GLN A 117 -6.79 -11.96 5.75
C GLN A 117 -6.60 -11.06 4.53
N MET A 118 -5.91 -9.94 4.75
CA MET A 118 -5.61 -8.95 3.70
C MET A 118 -4.61 -9.55 2.71
N GLU A 119 -4.89 -9.43 1.42
CA GLU A 119 -4.01 -9.94 0.36
C GLU A 119 -3.00 -8.88 -0.12
N SER A 120 -3.24 -7.62 0.24
CA SER A 120 -2.39 -6.50 -0.18
C SER A 120 -1.18 -6.31 0.76
N PRO A 121 -0.07 -5.71 0.26
CA PRO A 121 1.04 -5.34 1.11
C PRO A 121 0.60 -4.39 2.22
N VAL A 122 1.06 -4.66 3.45
CA VAL A 122 0.85 -3.78 4.60
C VAL A 122 1.64 -2.49 4.48
N GLU A 123 2.79 -2.54 3.79
CA GLU A 123 3.69 -1.41 3.58
C GLU A 123 4.49 -1.58 2.29
N ILE A 124 4.77 -0.47 1.62
CA ILE A 124 5.88 -0.36 0.68
C ILE A 124 6.86 0.69 1.21
N GLY A 125 8.05 0.24 1.60
CA GLY A 125 9.17 1.11 1.93
C GLY A 125 9.87 1.56 0.65
N VAL A 126 9.94 2.86 0.39
CA VAL A 126 10.53 3.44 -0.82
C VAL A 126 11.68 4.37 -0.43
N LYS A 127 12.86 4.12 -1.01
CA LYS A 127 14.02 5.00 -0.89
C LYS A 127 14.20 5.82 -2.17
N MET A 128 14.00 7.13 -2.06
CA MET A 128 14.01 8.08 -3.19
C MET A 128 15.04 9.19 -2.98
N LYS A 129 15.20 10.00 -4.02
CA LYS A 129 15.94 11.26 -4.02
C LYS A 129 14.98 12.42 -3.90
N SER A 130 15.35 13.37 -3.03
CA SER A 130 14.65 14.64 -2.88
C SER A 130 14.66 15.42 -4.20
N ARG A 131 13.64 16.24 -4.42
CA ARG A 131 13.55 17.15 -5.57
C ARG A 131 14.78 18.05 -5.68
N GLU A 132 15.26 18.55 -4.55
CA GLU A 132 16.42 19.43 -4.44
C GLU A 132 17.69 18.74 -4.93
N ALA A 133 17.85 17.44 -4.64
CA ALA A 133 18.98 16.66 -5.14
C ALA A 133 18.94 16.48 -6.66
N ILE A 134 17.75 16.22 -7.21
CA ILE A 134 17.54 16.12 -8.66
C ILE A 134 17.86 17.46 -9.32
N ARG A 135 17.30 18.56 -8.80
CA ARG A 135 17.56 19.91 -9.30
C ARG A 135 19.04 20.25 -9.31
N LYS A 136 19.75 19.97 -8.21
CA LYS A 136 21.19 20.15 -8.09
C LYS A 136 21.96 19.33 -9.13
N SER A 137 21.56 18.09 -9.35
CA SER A 137 22.23 17.19 -10.32
C SER A 137 22.09 17.68 -11.76
N LEU A 138 20.95 18.29 -12.13
CA LEU A 138 20.68 18.80 -13.47
C LEU A 138 21.40 20.12 -13.79
N GLY A 139 22.22 20.65 -12.86
CA GLY A 139 22.92 21.92 -13.06
C GLY A 139 21.97 23.13 -13.12
N VAL A 140 20.72 22.97 -12.66
CA VAL A 140 19.80 24.10 -12.49
C VAL A 140 20.25 24.86 -11.24
N THR A 141 21.30 25.68 -11.40
CA THR A 141 21.66 26.70 -10.42
C THR A 141 20.48 27.62 -10.25
N LEU A 142 19.88 27.60 -9.06
CA LEU A 142 18.92 28.59 -8.63
C LEU A 142 19.66 29.91 -8.38
N PRO A 143 19.42 30.98 -9.16
CA PRO A 143 19.80 32.31 -8.72
C PRO A 143 18.91 32.65 -7.51
N GLY A 144 19.51 32.82 -6.33
CA GLY A 144 18.82 33.44 -5.18
C GLY A 144 18.29 32.52 -4.07
N PHE A 145 18.96 31.43 -3.70
CA PHE A 145 18.66 30.74 -2.42
C PHE A 145 19.48 31.37 -1.28
N PRO A 146 18.85 32.04 -0.29
CA PRO A 146 19.51 32.46 0.94
C PRO A 146 19.88 31.23 1.79
N GLN A 147 20.89 31.37 2.65
CA GLN A 147 21.22 30.35 3.63
C GLN A 147 20.01 30.03 4.53
N ALA A 148 19.90 28.73 4.84
CA ALA A 148 19.11 27.96 5.82
C ALA A 148 18.13 28.59 6.86
N THR A 149 17.75 29.86 6.80
CA THR A 149 16.89 30.51 7.82
C THR A 149 15.61 31.16 7.27
N GLU A 150 15.36 31.13 5.95
CA GLU A 150 14.11 31.64 5.35
C GLU A 150 13.45 30.63 4.39
N VAL A 151 13.56 29.33 4.67
CA VAL A 151 12.97 28.25 3.87
C VAL A 151 11.50 28.06 4.20
N LEU A 152 10.69 29.11 4.04
CA LEU A 152 9.23 29.01 4.01
C LEU A 152 8.72 30.09 3.05
N LYS A 153 8.31 29.65 1.85
CA LYS A 153 7.59 30.36 0.77
C LYS A 153 8.45 30.77 -0.42
N LEU A 154 7.94 30.47 -1.63
CA LEU A 154 8.53 30.56 -2.99
C LEU A 154 9.39 29.33 -3.35
N ASP A 155 8.87 28.24 -3.91
CA ASP A 155 8.00 28.10 -5.09
C ASP A 155 6.79 27.17 -4.81
N ALA A 156 5.63 27.49 -5.36
CA ALA A 156 4.37 26.75 -5.17
C ALA A 156 4.28 25.46 -6.04
N GLU A 157 5.26 24.57 -5.94
CA GLU A 157 5.03 23.13 -6.04
C GLU A 157 5.48 22.56 -4.70
N ALA A 158 4.54 22.44 -3.75
CA ALA A 158 4.82 22.00 -2.39
C ALA A 158 5.62 20.69 -2.38
N ASN A 159 6.62 20.60 -1.51
CA ASN A 159 7.40 19.38 -1.32
C ASN A 159 6.44 18.24 -0.94
N ILE A 160 6.26 17.30 -1.87
CA ILE A 160 5.41 16.12 -1.68
C ILE A 160 5.90 15.35 -0.45
N THR A 161 4.99 15.17 0.51
CA THR A 161 5.20 14.40 1.74
C THR A 161 4.83 12.92 1.53
N CYS A 162 5.17 12.04 2.48
CA CYS A 162 4.73 10.65 2.41
C CYS A 162 3.20 10.55 2.64
N LYS A 163 2.60 11.48 3.39
CA LYS A 163 1.16 11.68 3.50
C LYS A 163 0.52 11.96 2.13
N ASP A 164 1.09 12.88 1.35
CA ASP A 164 0.60 13.18 0.00
C ASP A 164 0.70 11.95 -0.91
N LEU A 165 1.78 11.17 -0.80
CA LEU A 165 1.92 9.91 -1.54
C LEU A 165 0.84 8.89 -1.16
N ASN A 166 0.50 8.79 0.12
CA ASN A 166 -0.59 7.93 0.60
C ASN A 166 -1.96 8.38 0.08
N GLN A 167 -2.21 9.69 0.03
CA GLN A 167 -3.41 10.27 -0.59
C GLN A 167 -3.47 9.96 -2.09
N ILE A 168 -2.36 10.09 -2.80
CA ILE A 168 -2.27 9.74 -4.22
C ILE A 168 -2.50 8.24 -4.43
N ALA A 169 -2.02 7.38 -3.54
CA ALA A 169 -2.29 5.93 -3.62
C ALA A 169 -3.78 5.65 -3.53
N PHE A 170 -4.49 6.32 -2.62
CA PHE A 170 -5.93 6.20 -2.47
C PHE A 170 -6.68 6.78 -3.67
N GLN A 171 -6.30 7.95 -4.16
CA GLN A 171 -6.93 8.54 -5.33
C GLN A 171 -6.77 7.65 -6.56
N LEU A 172 -5.56 7.10 -6.77
CA LEU A 172 -5.32 6.15 -7.87
C LEU A 172 -6.22 4.91 -7.74
N ALA A 173 -6.40 4.39 -6.53
CA ALA A 173 -7.30 3.26 -6.30
C ALA A 173 -8.77 3.61 -6.54
N LEU A 174 -9.20 4.80 -6.14
CA LEU A 174 -10.56 5.29 -6.33
C LEU A 174 -10.87 5.51 -7.82
N ASP A 175 -9.97 6.17 -8.55
CA ASP A 175 -10.10 6.45 -9.98
C ASP A 175 -10.12 5.16 -10.83
N ASN A 176 -9.45 4.09 -10.36
CA ASN A 176 -9.45 2.79 -11.02
C ASN A 176 -10.56 1.84 -10.53
N SER A 177 -11.38 2.27 -9.55
CA SER A 177 -12.54 1.51 -9.09
C SER A 177 -13.76 1.77 -9.99
N THR A 178 -14.69 0.82 -10.06
CA THR A 178 -15.92 1.00 -10.86
C THR A 178 -16.80 2.09 -10.26
N GLN A 179 -17.66 2.71 -11.07
CA GLN A 179 -18.58 3.74 -10.58
C GLN A 179 -19.46 3.21 -9.43
N GLU A 180 -19.95 1.97 -9.53
CA GLU A 180 -20.75 1.34 -8.48
C GLU A 180 -19.95 1.13 -7.19
N ALA A 181 -18.65 0.81 -7.29
CA ALA A 181 -17.78 0.68 -6.13
C ALA A 181 -17.50 2.04 -5.49
N GLN A 182 -17.27 3.09 -6.29
CA GLN A 182 -17.08 4.45 -5.80
C GLN A 182 -18.34 4.97 -5.08
N GLU A 183 -19.52 4.77 -5.67
CA GLU A 183 -20.81 5.14 -5.07
C GLU A 183 -21.08 4.36 -3.79
N ARG A 184 -20.85 3.05 -3.80
CA ARG A 184 -21.00 2.19 -2.61
C ARG A 184 -20.06 2.61 -1.49
N TYR A 185 -18.80 2.90 -1.81
CA TYR A 185 -17.83 3.41 -0.85
C TYR A 185 -18.25 4.78 -0.29
N ALA A 186 -18.69 5.70 -1.14
CA ALA A 186 -19.14 7.02 -0.71
C ALA A 186 -20.39 6.96 0.20
N GLN A 187 -21.29 6.00 -0.06
CA GLN A 187 -22.54 5.88 0.68
C GLN A 187 -22.41 5.09 1.98
N TYR A 188 -21.61 4.01 2.00
CA TYR A 188 -21.58 3.05 3.10
C TYR A 188 -20.17 2.75 3.62
N GLY A 189 -19.14 3.15 2.89
CA GLY A 189 -17.76 2.89 3.26
C GLY A 189 -17.32 3.75 4.44
N ARG A 190 -16.58 3.13 5.35
CA ARG A 190 -15.87 3.89 6.39
C ARG A 190 -14.71 4.68 5.77
N PRO A 191 -14.52 5.97 6.14
CA PRO A 191 -13.57 6.85 5.48
C PRO A 191 -12.12 6.46 5.77
N ILE A 192 -11.20 7.02 4.97
CA ILE A 192 -9.77 6.97 5.21
C ILE A 192 -9.28 8.35 5.71
N THR A 193 -8.47 8.36 6.75
CA THR A 193 -7.89 9.57 7.34
C THR A 193 -6.37 9.50 7.25
N PHE A 194 -5.77 10.49 6.57
CA PHE A 194 -4.32 10.60 6.45
C PHE A 194 -3.75 11.57 7.49
N LYS A 195 -2.87 11.07 8.36
CA LYS A 195 -2.15 11.88 9.34
C LYS A 195 -0.85 12.43 8.75
N ASP A 196 -0.31 13.45 9.42
CA ASP A 196 1.02 13.99 9.10
C ASP A 196 2.10 12.95 9.37
N ASP A 197 3.15 12.97 8.56
CA ASP A 197 4.20 11.95 8.60
C ASP A 197 4.94 11.93 9.93
N LEU A 198 5.30 10.72 10.36
CA LEU A 198 6.28 10.52 11.41
C LEU A 198 7.68 10.67 10.83
N VAL A 199 8.35 11.79 11.12
CA VAL A 199 9.64 12.14 10.53
C VAL A 199 10.80 11.70 11.44
N TYR A 200 11.75 10.97 10.89
CA TYR A 200 12.98 10.56 11.57
C TYR A 200 14.23 11.17 10.95
N GLY A 201 15.23 11.43 11.80
CA GLY A 201 16.55 11.92 11.38
C GLY A 201 17.56 10.82 11.05
N THR A 202 17.28 9.56 11.40
CA THR A 202 18.23 8.44 11.24
C THR A 202 17.61 7.25 10.52
N GLY A 203 18.43 6.58 9.71
CA GLY A 203 17.99 5.40 8.95
C GLY A 203 17.53 4.24 9.84
N ILE A 204 18.08 4.10 11.04
CA ILE A 204 17.74 3.05 12.01
C ILE A 204 16.31 3.26 12.54
N GLN A 205 15.97 4.47 12.96
CA GLN A 205 14.62 4.78 13.43
C GLN A 205 13.60 4.64 12.31
N TRP A 206 13.95 5.13 11.11
CA TRP A 206 13.09 4.98 9.93
C TRP A 206 12.88 3.51 9.55
N SER A 207 13.92 2.67 9.56
CA SER A 207 13.78 1.26 9.17
C SER A 207 13.01 0.43 10.19
N SER A 208 13.14 0.73 11.48
CA SER A 208 12.47 0.00 12.57
C SER A 208 11.01 0.38 12.77
N THR A 209 10.55 1.49 12.21
CA THR A 209 9.16 1.95 12.36
C THR A 209 8.38 1.68 11.10
N GLY A 210 7.31 0.89 11.16
CA GLY A 210 6.41 0.66 10.02
C GLY A 210 5.47 1.83 9.74
N LEU A 211 4.87 1.83 8.55
CA LEU A 211 3.66 2.57 8.21
C LEU A 211 2.59 2.24 9.24
N ILE A 212 1.99 3.27 9.83
CA ILE A 212 0.94 3.07 10.82
C ILE A 212 -0.38 3.00 10.06
N ILE A 213 -1.02 1.83 10.11
CA ILE A 213 -2.36 1.58 9.61
C ILE A 213 -3.20 1.11 10.79
N GLU A 214 -4.16 1.92 11.20
CA GLU A 214 -5.06 1.60 12.32
C GLU A 214 -6.50 1.58 11.79
N GLU A 215 -7.15 0.43 11.89
CA GLU A 215 -8.56 0.29 11.53
C GLU A 215 -9.44 0.41 12.79
N SER A 216 -10.50 1.20 12.69
CA SER A 216 -11.52 1.35 13.74
C SER A 216 -12.91 1.51 13.13
N ASP A 217 -13.93 1.61 13.99
CA ASP A 217 -15.30 1.95 13.54
C ASP A 217 -15.37 3.32 12.85
N ALA A 218 -14.47 4.24 13.19
CA ALA A 218 -14.36 5.55 12.53
C ALA A 218 -13.73 5.48 11.13
N GLY A 219 -13.16 4.33 10.75
CA GLY A 219 -12.51 4.10 9.47
C GLY A 219 -11.03 3.75 9.57
N LEU A 220 -10.30 3.99 8.49
CA LEU A 220 -8.89 3.64 8.36
C LEU A 220 -8.02 4.88 8.57
N LEU A 221 -7.14 4.82 9.55
CA LEU A 221 -6.12 5.83 9.77
C LEU A 221 -4.81 5.36 9.13
N VAL A 222 -4.20 6.22 8.32
CA VAL A 222 -2.92 5.97 7.67
C VAL A 222 -1.95 7.09 8.02
N GLN A 223 -0.77 6.73 8.54
CA GLN A 223 0.31 7.68 8.83
C GLN A 223 1.62 7.18 8.22
N GLY A 224 2.18 7.99 7.32
CA GLY A 224 3.47 7.73 6.67
C GLY A 224 4.64 7.85 7.65
N VAL A 225 5.75 7.18 7.32
CA VAL A 225 7.03 7.35 8.02
C VAL A 225 8.05 7.91 7.03
N ALA A 226 8.60 9.07 7.37
CA ALA A 226 9.47 9.84 6.49
C ALA A 226 10.90 9.92 7.05
N LEU A 227 11.87 9.92 6.15
CA LEU A 227 13.22 10.39 6.44
C LEU A 227 13.68 11.24 5.28
N VAL A 228 13.90 12.52 5.53
CA VAL A 228 14.37 13.48 4.54
C VAL A 228 15.69 14.05 5.01
N THR A 229 16.71 14.01 4.16
CA THR A 229 18.02 14.60 4.47
C THR A 229 18.31 15.78 3.55
N PRO A 230 18.97 16.83 4.05
CA PRO A 230 19.32 17.97 3.22
C PRO A 230 20.36 17.59 2.17
N VAL A 231 20.38 18.30 1.05
CA VAL A 231 21.40 18.15 -0.02
C VAL A 231 22.82 18.51 0.43
N SER A 232 22.95 19.19 1.57
CA SER A 232 24.22 19.53 2.24
C SER A 232 24.74 18.43 3.17
N SER A 233 23.95 17.38 3.43
CA SER A 233 24.37 16.28 4.30
C SER A 233 25.61 15.56 3.74
N PHE A 234 26.63 15.40 4.58
CA PHE A 234 27.90 14.78 4.20
C PHE A 234 27.76 13.29 3.87
N LEU A 235 26.98 12.55 4.66
CA LEU A 235 26.85 11.10 4.52
C LEU A 235 25.73 10.67 3.58
N PHE A 236 24.64 11.44 3.55
CA PHE A 236 23.42 11.08 2.84
C PHE A 236 22.78 12.33 2.21
N PRO A 237 23.36 12.91 1.15
CA PRO A 237 22.86 14.17 0.59
C PRO A 237 21.51 13.98 -0.13
N GLY A 238 20.45 14.67 0.30
CA GLY A 238 19.21 14.78 -0.46
C GLY A 238 18.43 13.47 -0.63
N MET A 239 18.29 12.73 0.45
CA MET A 239 17.48 11.50 0.52
C MET A 239 16.04 11.86 0.88
N HIS A 240 15.10 11.10 0.33
CA HIS A 240 13.68 11.20 0.66
C HIS A 240 13.13 9.78 0.77
N TYR A 241 13.03 9.25 1.98
CA TYR A 241 12.53 7.90 2.22
C TYR A 241 11.13 7.98 2.77
N CYS A 242 10.25 7.12 2.25
CA CYS A 242 8.87 7.04 2.67
C CYS A 242 8.46 5.59 2.89
N LYS A 243 7.69 5.35 3.93
CA LYS A 243 6.88 4.14 4.08
C LYS A 243 5.45 4.52 3.72
N VAL A 244 4.93 3.92 2.66
CA VAL A 244 3.64 4.28 2.06
C VAL A 244 2.74 3.06 1.90
N MET A 245 1.45 3.33 1.94
CA MET A 245 0.42 2.38 1.56
C MET A 245 0.50 2.11 0.05
N SER A 246 0.24 0.86 -0.33
CA SER A 246 0.13 0.52 -1.75
C SER A 246 -1.23 0.95 -2.33
N PRO A 247 -1.31 1.34 -3.62
CA PRO A 247 -2.60 1.54 -4.29
C PRO A 247 -3.49 0.30 -4.23
N TYR A 248 -2.89 -0.90 -4.19
CA TYR A 248 -3.63 -2.14 -4.01
C TYR A 248 -4.33 -2.20 -2.63
N ARG A 249 -3.64 -1.82 -1.54
CA ARG A 249 -4.25 -1.75 -0.21
C ARG A 249 -5.41 -0.76 -0.15
N ALA A 250 -5.27 0.39 -0.80
CA ALA A 250 -6.36 1.35 -0.91
C ALA A 250 -7.55 0.79 -1.72
N MET A 251 -7.28 0.04 -2.79
CA MET A 251 -8.31 -0.60 -3.61
C MET A 251 -9.05 -1.69 -2.83
N GLU A 252 -8.36 -2.48 -2.03
CA GLU A 252 -8.96 -3.46 -1.10
C GLU A 252 -9.87 -2.76 -0.07
N TRP A 253 -9.43 -1.62 0.48
CA TRP A 253 -10.24 -0.79 1.38
C TRP A 253 -11.53 -0.30 0.72
N ILE A 254 -11.44 0.30 -0.46
CA ILE A 254 -12.59 0.85 -1.21
C ILE A 254 -13.60 -0.24 -1.55
N ASN A 255 -13.13 -1.41 -2.00
CA ASN A 255 -14.00 -2.45 -2.52
C ASN A 255 -14.59 -3.36 -1.44
N VAL A 256 -13.87 -3.58 -0.34
CA VAL A 256 -14.17 -4.65 0.61
C VAL A 256 -14.10 -4.17 2.06
N ASP A 257 -12.92 -3.78 2.55
CA ASP A 257 -12.70 -3.67 4.00
C ASP A 257 -13.45 -2.50 4.64
N SER A 258 -13.65 -1.39 3.91
CA SER A 258 -14.44 -0.25 4.40
C SER A 258 -15.91 -0.58 4.65
N LEU A 259 -16.44 -1.62 3.98
CA LEU A 259 -17.85 -2.04 4.01
C LEU A 259 -18.13 -3.19 4.97
N ARG A 260 -17.08 -3.88 5.42
CA ARG A 260 -17.20 -4.89 6.46
C ARG A 260 -17.52 -4.16 7.77
N ALA A 261 -18.63 -4.54 8.42
CA ALA A 261 -18.77 -4.21 9.83
C ALA A 261 -17.54 -4.75 10.54
N GLN A 262 -16.92 -3.99 11.44
CA GLN A 262 -16.03 -4.62 12.40
C GLN A 262 -16.90 -5.60 13.17
N LYS A 263 -16.82 -6.88 12.78
CA LYS A 263 -16.99 -7.91 13.77
C LYS A 263 -15.84 -7.61 14.70
N THR A 264 -16.17 -6.99 15.82
CA THR A 264 -15.45 -7.30 17.06
C THR A 264 -15.50 -8.82 17.09
N VAL A 265 -14.44 -9.45 16.58
CA VAL A 265 -14.18 -10.84 16.87
C VAL A 265 -13.81 -10.77 18.33
N ASN A 266 -14.84 -10.74 19.16
CA ASN A 266 -14.69 -10.93 20.57
C ASN A 266 -14.15 -12.36 20.60
N GLN A 267 -12.84 -12.51 20.79
CA GLN A 267 -12.20 -13.83 20.77
C GLN A 267 -12.89 -14.76 21.78
N VAL A 268 -13.50 -14.16 22.82
CA VAL A 268 -14.42 -14.77 23.78
C VAL A 268 -15.67 -15.36 23.10
N GLU A 269 -16.33 -14.65 22.19
CA GLU A 269 -17.56 -15.13 21.52
C GLU A 269 -17.26 -16.25 20.51
N VAL A 270 -16.16 -16.15 19.76
CA VAL A 270 -15.71 -17.26 18.89
C VAL A 270 -15.31 -18.48 19.73
N PHE A 271 -14.64 -18.26 20.86
CA PHE A 271 -14.30 -19.33 21.80
C PHE A 271 -15.54 -19.96 22.42
N LEU A 272 -16.52 -19.16 22.88
CA LEU A 272 -17.78 -19.64 23.44
C LEU A 272 -18.58 -20.45 22.41
N ASN A 273 -18.64 -19.98 21.16
CA ASN A 273 -19.32 -20.70 20.07
C ASN A 273 -18.61 -22.02 19.75
N CYS A 274 -17.28 -22.06 19.74
CA CYS A 274 -16.50 -23.31 19.64
C CYS A 274 -16.76 -24.22 20.84
N LEU A 275 -16.85 -23.68 22.06
CA LEU A 275 -17.09 -24.46 23.27
C LEU A 275 -18.50 -25.07 23.28
N GLU A 276 -19.50 -24.35 22.77
CA GLU A 276 -20.86 -24.87 22.60
C GLU A 276 -20.93 -25.99 21.56
N LEU A 277 -20.20 -25.86 20.44
CA LEU A 277 -20.05 -26.92 19.44
C LEU A 277 -19.37 -28.16 20.02
N ILE A 278 -18.30 -27.99 20.79
CA ILE A 278 -17.60 -29.08 21.47
C ILE A 278 -18.50 -29.71 22.56
N HIS A 279 -19.31 -28.94 23.28
CA HIS A 279 -20.28 -29.46 24.25
C HIS A 279 -21.41 -30.25 23.59
N ARG A 280 -21.78 -29.94 22.34
CA ARG A 280 -22.76 -30.71 21.56
C ARG A 280 -22.22 -32.07 21.09
N GLU A 281 -20.95 -32.13 20.70
CA GLU A 281 -20.32 -33.35 20.17
C GLU A 281 -19.68 -34.23 21.27
N LEU A 282 -19.18 -33.65 22.35
CA LEU A 282 -18.61 -34.36 23.49
C LEU A 282 -19.60 -34.36 24.66
N GLY A 283 -20.19 -35.52 24.95
CA GLY A 283 -21.10 -35.68 26.08
C GLY A 283 -20.54 -35.10 27.39
N ARG A 284 -21.43 -34.53 28.22
CA ARG A 284 -21.14 -33.71 29.43
C ARG A 284 -19.99 -34.22 30.33
N HIS A 285 -19.76 -35.53 30.40
CA HIS A 285 -18.73 -36.13 31.23
C HIS A 285 -17.29 -35.94 30.71
N LEU A 286 -17.08 -35.92 29.39
CA LEU A 286 -15.76 -35.69 28.79
C LEU A 286 -15.35 -34.22 28.86
N LEU A 287 -16.31 -33.32 28.63
CA LEU A 287 -16.09 -31.88 28.69
C LEU A 287 -15.70 -31.41 30.10
N PHE A 288 -16.35 -31.95 31.15
CA PHE A 288 -16.02 -31.61 32.54
C PHE A 288 -14.59 -32.04 32.93
N LYS A 289 -14.11 -33.19 32.43
CA LYS A 289 -12.72 -33.62 32.65
C LYS A 289 -11.72 -32.74 31.90
N LEU A 290 -12.01 -32.39 30.64
CA LEU A 290 -11.15 -31.51 29.84
C LEU A 290 -11.05 -30.10 30.44
N LEU A 291 -12.19 -29.48 30.79
CA LEU A 291 -12.20 -28.17 31.44
C LEU A 291 -11.44 -28.19 32.76
N ARG A 292 -11.71 -29.15 33.65
CA ARG A 292 -11.00 -29.22 34.95
C ARG A 292 -9.49 -29.39 34.83
N THR A 293 -9.02 -30.01 33.75
CA THR A 293 -7.59 -30.28 33.53
C THR A 293 -6.87 -29.11 32.87
N TYR A 294 -7.52 -28.41 31.93
CA TYR A 294 -6.87 -27.40 31.09
C TYR A 294 -7.26 -25.95 31.41
N THR A 295 -8.37 -25.69 32.11
CA THR A 295 -8.78 -24.33 32.50
C THR A 295 -7.72 -23.56 33.33
N PRO A 296 -6.96 -24.18 34.26
CA PRO A 296 -5.91 -23.48 35.00
C PRO A 296 -4.73 -23.04 34.11
N HIS A 297 -4.39 -23.83 33.10
CA HIS A 297 -3.32 -23.50 32.14
C HIS A 297 -3.76 -22.42 31.15
N PHE A 298 -5.03 -22.43 30.75
CA PHE A 298 -5.58 -21.47 29.82
C PHE A 298 -5.80 -20.09 30.44
N LEU A 299 -6.30 -20.03 31.69
CA LEU A 299 -6.42 -18.77 32.44
C LEU A 299 -5.05 -18.10 32.68
N ASN A 300 -4.01 -18.89 32.97
CA ASN A 300 -2.64 -18.40 33.06
C ASN A 300 -2.09 -17.85 31.73
N CYS A 301 -2.53 -18.42 30.60
CA CYS A 301 -2.14 -17.95 29.28
C CYS A 301 -2.84 -16.62 28.93
N LEU A 302 -4.13 -16.51 29.24
CA LEU A 302 -4.90 -15.27 29.07
C LEU A 302 -4.41 -14.15 29.98
N GLU A 303 -4.11 -14.42 31.25
CA GLU A 303 -3.51 -13.43 32.15
C GLU A 303 -2.14 -12.95 31.68
N ARG A 304 -1.35 -13.82 31.02
CA ARG A 304 -0.08 -13.42 30.41
C ARG A 304 -0.27 -12.57 29.18
N ILE A 305 -1.23 -12.90 28.32
CA ILE A 305 -1.56 -12.08 27.14
C ILE A 305 -2.06 -10.69 27.58
N GLN A 306 -2.92 -10.62 28.60
CA GLN A 306 -3.47 -9.37 29.13
C GLN A 306 -2.46 -8.49 29.88
N ARG A 307 -1.29 -9.04 30.26
CA ARG A 307 -0.17 -8.29 30.85
C ARG A 307 0.91 -7.91 29.85
N THR A 308 0.89 -8.49 28.66
CA THR A 308 1.91 -8.29 27.62
C THR A 308 1.45 -7.29 26.54
N PHE A 309 0.16 -7.03 26.48
CA PHE A 309 -0.50 -5.96 25.71
C PHE A 309 -1.17 -4.98 26.68
#